data_AF-A0AAD6UEL7-F1
#
_entry.id   AF-A0AAD6UEL7-F1
#
_cell.length_a   1.000
_cell.length_b   1.000
_cell.length_c   1.000
_cell.angle_alpha   90.00
_cell.angle_beta   90.00
_cell.angle_gamma   90.00
#
_symmetry.space_group_name_H-M   'P 1'
#
loop_
_entity.id
_entity.type
_entity.pdbx_description
1 polymer ?
#
loop_
_entity_poly.entity_id
_entity_poly.type
_entity_poly.pdbx_seq_one_letter_code
_entity_poly.pdbx_strand_id
1 'polypeptide(L)'
;MPSPDSTDVTFQLPNLLNTVLPFSLKENPYHKAAEIKAYTWFDSYAVYTDHKREKFFSHDYGTLCAWAYPETSTQSHLETCIAFNLWLFAYDDMADESGLRQSADGLKLGGDISIQVLTDTDVAVPKFKFARMLQDFVEAFKVYTQASLCQTSYRVQANTPTIDEFIQIRRNSSGLKLVFAFIEYAMDLDIPDGIYNTPILNSLVEAAVDIVAWNNDICSFNNEQSHGDTQNLVYCVLVEKNYSLQAAMDYVAEMFLDLREAIPAFGLPDVEKYLKGLEHWISGSMHWYYHSKPIHLRMTGT
;
A
#
# COMPACT_ATOMS: atom_id res chain seq x y z
N MET A 1 -24.89 -24.39 35.53
CA MET A 1 -23.98 -23.26 35.21
C MET A 1 -24.20 -22.91 33.76
N PRO A 2 -24.47 -21.65 33.39
CA PRO A 2 -24.62 -21.28 31.99
C PRO A 2 -23.26 -21.34 31.27
N SER A 3 -23.31 -21.72 29.99
CA SER A 3 -22.18 -21.83 29.05
C SER A 3 -21.49 -20.48 28.81
N PRO A 4 -20.18 -20.44 28.51
CA PRO A 4 -19.54 -19.23 28.00
C PRO A 4 -20.05 -18.98 26.59
N ASP A 5 -20.96 -18.01 26.43
CA ASP A 5 -21.34 -17.47 25.13
C ASP A 5 -20.13 -16.74 24.54
N SER A 6 -19.32 -17.43 23.73
CA SER A 6 -18.53 -16.74 22.71
C SER A 6 -19.49 -16.39 21.59
N THR A 7 -20.13 -15.22 21.68
CA THR A 7 -20.83 -14.67 20.53
C THR A 7 -19.78 -14.33 19.48
N ASP A 8 -19.72 -15.11 18.40
CA ASP A 8 -18.92 -14.77 17.23
C ASP A 8 -19.31 -13.36 16.78
N VAL A 9 -18.38 -12.41 16.87
CA VAL A 9 -18.62 -11.03 16.46
C VAL A 9 -18.59 -10.98 14.94
N THR A 10 -19.77 -10.89 14.32
CA THR A 10 -19.92 -10.72 12.88
C THR A 10 -20.07 -9.24 12.54
N PHE A 11 -19.45 -8.78 11.45
CA PHE A 11 -19.61 -7.44 10.90
C PHE A 11 -19.75 -7.50 9.38
N GLN A 12 -20.30 -6.44 8.80
CA GLN A 12 -20.41 -6.27 7.35
C GLN A 12 -19.31 -5.36 6.85
N LEU A 13 -18.58 -5.81 5.83
CA LEU A 13 -17.62 -4.97 5.13
C LEU A 13 -18.38 -3.93 4.29
N PRO A 14 -18.08 -2.63 4.45
CA PRO A 14 -18.64 -1.62 3.57
C PRO A 14 -18.14 -1.85 2.13
N ASN A 15 -19.05 -1.78 1.17
CA ASN A 15 -18.70 -1.90 -0.25
C ASN A 15 -18.32 -0.52 -0.80
N LEU A 16 -17.02 -0.20 -0.71
CA LEU A 16 -16.46 1.06 -1.20
C LEU A 16 -16.17 1.03 -2.71
N LEU A 17 -16.28 -0.12 -3.39
CA LEU A 17 -15.97 -0.23 -4.82
C LEU A 17 -16.80 0.75 -5.69
N ASN A 18 -18.07 0.95 -5.33
CA ASN A 18 -18.96 1.84 -6.08
C ASN A 18 -18.62 3.33 -5.92
N THR A 19 -17.79 3.68 -4.94
CA THR A 19 -17.45 5.08 -4.61
C THR A 19 -16.26 5.60 -5.43
N VAL A 20 -15.52 4.69 -6.08
CA VAL A 20 -14.41 4.99 -6.99
C VAL A 20 -14.77 4.83 -8.47
N LEU A 21 -16.04 4.58 -8.78
CA LEU A 21 -16.57 4.42 -10.14
C LEU A 21 -16.29 5.57 -11.13
N PRO A 22 -16.07 6.84 -10.71
CA PRO A 22 -15.61 7.87 -11.66
C PRO A 22 -14.28 7.50 -12.34
N PHE A 23 -13.49 6.61 -11.74
CA PHE A 23 -12.23 6.11 -12.28
C PHE A 23 -12.45 4.75 -12.95
N SER A 24 -12.63 4.76 -14.28
CA SER A 24 -12.79 3.52 -15.05
C SER A 24 -11.58 2.59 -14.89
N LEU A 25 -11.82 1.35 -14.48
CA LEU A 25 -10.78 0.32 -14.46
C LEU A 25 -10.25 0.10 -15.88
N LYS A 26 -8.93 0.08 -16.01
CA LYS A 26 -8.22 -0.31 -17.23
C LYS A 26 -7.26 -1.44 -16.91
N GLU A 27 -6.92 -2.22 -17.92
CA GLU A 27 -5.91 -3.27 -17.80
C GLU A 27 -4.78 -3.01 -18.78
N ASN A 28 -3.55 -3.15 -18.29
CA ASN A 28 -2.37 -2.96 -19.11
C ASN A 28 -2.26 -4.05 -20.18
N PRO A 29 -2.06 -3.70 -21.47
CA PRO A 29 -1.96 -4.68 -22.56
C PRO A 29 -0.78 -5.65 -22.43
N TYR A 30 0.23 -5.32 -21.63
CA TYR A 30 1.41 -6.15 -21.40
C TYR A 30 1.30 -7.08 -20.19
N HIS A 31 0.16 -7.09 -19.48
CA HIS A 31 -0.05 -7.80 -18.21
C HIS A 31 0.60 -9.17 -18.17
N LYS A 32 0.13 -10.13 -18.99
CA LYS A 32 0.59 -11.52 -18.89
C LYS A 32 2.07 -11.70 -19.26
N ALA A 33 2.58 -10.91 -20.21
CA ALA A 33 3.98 -11.00 -20.61
C ALA A 33 4.93 -10.41 -19.56
N ALA A 34 4.52 -9.35 -18.86
CA ALA A 34 5.29 -8.74 -17.77
C ALA A 34 5.24 -9.59 -16.49
N GLU A 35 4.06 -10.11 -16.15
CA GLU A 35 3.83 -10.97 -14.98
C GLU A 35 4.74 -12.20 -15.00
N ILE A 36 4.76 -12.95 -16.11
CA ILE A 36 5.59 -14.16 -16.23
C ILE A 36 7.06 -13.85 -15.91
N LYS A 37 7.60 -12.76 -16.46
CA LYS A 37 9.00 -12.39 -16.25
C LYS A 37 9.29 -11.94 -14.82
N ALA A 38 8.46 -11.05 -14.28
CA ALA A 38 8.65 -10.53 -12.93
C ALA A 38 8.53 -11.62 -11.85
N TYR A 39 7.56 -12.53 -11.98
CA TYR A 39 7.40 -13.65 -11.06
C TYR A 39 8.55 -14.66 -11.20
N THR A 40 9.02 -14.94 -12.43
CA THR A 40 10.20 -15.80 -12.64
C THR A 40 11.45 -15.19 -12.00
N TRP A 41 11.65 -13.88 -12.15
CA TRP A 41 12.73 -13.15 -11.51
C TRP A 41 12.63 -13.24 -9.99
N PHE A 42 11.48 -12.93 -9.40
CA PHE A 42 11.30 -12.97 -7.94
C PHE A 42 11.54 -14.37 -7.38
N ASP A 43 11.00 -15.39 -8.05
CA ASP A 43 11.12 -16.78 -7.63
C ASP A 43 12.57 -17.31 -7.69
N SER A 44 13.40 -16.75 -8.58
CA SER A 44 14.81 -17.14 -8.69
C SER A 44 15.64 -16.84 -7.44
N TYR A 45 15.18 -15.91 -6.58
CA TYR A 45 15.83 -15.59 -5.31
C TYR A 45 15.38 -16.48 -4.15
N ALA A 46 14.34 -17.31 -4.35
CA ALA A 46 13.78 -18.19 -3.33
C ALA A 46 13.46 -17.48 -1.99
N VAL A 47 12.93 -16.24 -2.06
CA VAL A 47 12.52 -15.45 -0.88
C VAL A 47 11.52 -16.23 -0.01
N TYR A 48 10.60 -16.94 -0.67
CA TYR A 48 9.66 -17.86 -0.02
C TYR A 48 9.78 -19.25 -0.64
N THR A 49 9.54 -20.29 0.17
CA THR A 49 9.44 -21.69 -0.28
C THR A 49 8.07 -22.29 0.06
N ASP A 50 7.74 -23.40 -0.60
CA ASP A 50 6.59 -24.25 -0.30
C ASP A 50 5.26 -23.48 -0.19
N HIS A 51 4.49 -23.75 0.86
CA HIS A 51 3.17 -23.16 1.08
C HIS A 51 3.20 -21.63 1.21
N LYS A 52 4.27 -21.05 1.77
CA LYS A 52 4.39 -19.58 1.87
C LYS A 52 4.52 -18.95 0.49
N ARG A 53 5.28 -19.57 -0.41
CA ARG A 53 5.39 -19.12 -1.81
C ARG A 53 4.06 -19.20 -2.54
N GLU A 54 3.34 -20.32 -2.40
CA GLU A 54 2.01 -20.48 -3.00
C GLU A 54 1.02 -19.44 -2.50
N LYS A 55 0.98 -19.21 -1.18
CA LYS A 55 0.14 -18.18 -0.55
C LYS A 55 0.51 -16.80 -1.07
N PHE A 56 1.79 -16.44 -1.09
CA PHE A 56 2.26 -15.13 -1.55
C PHE A 56 1.87 -14.88 -3.02
N PHE A 57 2.05 -15.85 -3.91
CA PHE A 57 1.67 -15.70 -5.32
C PHE A 57 0.15 -15.69 -5.54
N SER A 58 -0.63 -16.29 -4.64
CA SER A 58 -2.10 -16.27 -4.71
C SER A 58 -2.72 -14.89 -4.51
N HIS A 59 -1.96 -13.91 -4.00
CA HIS A 59 -2.40 -12.52 -3.88
C HIS A 59 -2.50 -11.80 -5.23
N ASP A 60 -1.93 -12.35 -6.31
CA ASP A 60 -2.09 -11.82 -7.67
C ASP A 60 -1.66 -10.35 -7.84
N TYR A 61 -0.46 -10.04 -7.35
CA TYR A 61 0.16 -8.71 -7.49
C TYR A 61 0.41 -8.30 -8.96
N GLY A 62 0.50 -9.27 -9.87
CA GLY A 62 0.54 -9.03 -11.32
C GLY A 62 -0.70 -8.28 -11.80
N THR A 63 -1.89 -8.77 -11.43
CA THR A 63 -3.17 -8.11 -11.71
C THR A 63 -3.26 -6.73 -11.05
N LEU A 64 -2.84 -6.58 -9.78
CA LEU A 64 -2.78 -5.27 -9.10
C LEU A 64 -2.03 -4.25 -9.95
N CYS A 65 -0.80 -4.60 -10.36
CA CYS A 65 0.04 -3.70 -11.15
C CYS A 65 -0.52 -3.45 -12.54
N ALA A 66 -1.12 -4.45 -13.19
CA ALA A 66 -1.72 -4.29 -14.50
C ALA A 66 -2.91 -3.32 -14.49
N TRP A 67 -3.64 -3.25 -13.37
CA TRP A 67 -4.75 -2.31 -13.19
C TRP A 67 -4.32 -0.94 -12.66
N ALA A 68 -3.29 -0.89 -11.81
CA ALA A 68 -2.76 0.34 -11.24
C ALA A 68 -1.87 1.14 -12.22
N TYR A 69 -1.19 0.44 -13.14
CA TYR A 69 -0.37 1.03 -14.20
C TYR A 69 -0.87 0.62 -15.59
N PRO A 70 -2.10 1.01 -16.00
CA PRO A 70 -2.66 0.55 -17.27
C PRO A 70 -2.00 1.19 -18.50
N GLU A 71 -1.31 2.33 -18.32
CA GLU A 71 -0.77 3.16 -19.40
C GLU A 71 0.76 3.18 -19.39
N THR A 72 1.42 2.03 -19.19
CA THR A 72 2.88 2.00 -19.24
C THR A 72 3.43 2.19 -20.65
N SER A 73 4.56 2.88 -20.79
CA SER A 73 5.21 3.09 -22.09
C SER A 73 5.70 1.81 -22.77
N THR A 74 6.08 0.78 -22.01
CA THR A 74 6.58 -0.49 -22.57
C THR A 74 6.27 -1.67 -21.64
N GLN A 75 6.35 -2.91 -22.15
CA GLN A 75 6.30 -4.11 -21.31
C GLN A 75 7.33 -4.09 -20.16
N SER A 76 8.57 -3.65 -20.40
CA SER A 76 9.63 -3.64 -19.37
C SER A 76 9.33 -2.69 -18.22
N HIS A 77 8.58 -1.61 -18.49
CA HIS A 77 8.11 -0.69 -17.46
C HIS A 77 7.13 -1.40 -16.51
N LEU A 78 6.13 -2.12 -17.05
CA LEU A 78 5.22 -2.91 -16.23
C LEU A 78 5.94 -4.04 -15.48
N GLU A 79 6.87 -4.74 -16.13
CA GLU A 79 7.69 -5.79 -15.50
C GLU A 79 8.42 -5.27 -14.27
N THR A 80 9.03 -4.09 -14.38
CA THR A 80 9.73 -3.42 -13.27
C THR A 80 8.74 -3.04 -12.16
N CYS A 81 7.56 -2.53 -12.50
CA CYS A 81 6.52 -2.19 -11.52
C CYS A 81 6.03 -3.43 -10.75
N ILE A 82 5.83 -4.56 -11.43
CA ILE A 82 5.45 -5.84 -10.81
C ILE A 82 6.58 -6.35 -9.91
N ALA A 83 7.81 -6.38 -10.41
CA ALA A 83 8.97 -6.83 -9.64
C ALA A 83 9.15 -5.99 -8.36
N PHE A 84 8.95 -4.68 -8.47
CA PHE A 84 8.99 -3.78 -7.33
C PHE A 84 7.88 -4.06 -6.31
N ASN A 85 6.64 -4.24 -6.76
CA ASN A 85 5.52 -4.58 -5.86
C ASN A 85 5.75 -5.92 -5.15
N LEU A 86 6.23 -6.94 -5.86
CA LEU A 86 6.58 -8.24 -5.26
C LEU A 86 7.63 -8.08 -4.16
N TRP A 87 8.67 -7.28 -4.41
CA TRP A 87 9.67 -6.98 -3.39
C TRP A 87 9.06 -6.21 -2.20
N LEU A 88 8.24 -5.20 -2.46
CA LEU A 88 7.62 -4.37 -1.41
C LEU A 88 6.73 -5.21 -0.49
N PHE A 89 5.82 -6.01 -1.03
CA PHE A 89 4.96 -6.89 -0.24
C PHE A 89 5.76 -7.97 0.51
N ALA A 90 6.83 -8.50 -0.09
CA ALA A 90 7.69 -9.45 0.61
C ALA A 90 8.45 -8.80 1.77
N TYR A 91 8.90 -7.55 1.61
CA TYR A 91 9.52 -6.78 2.68
C TYR A 91 8.54 -6.54 3.83
N ASP A 92 7.31 -6.13 3.51
CA ASP A 92 6.24 -5.86 4.47
C ASP A 92 5.88 -7.13 5.27
N ASP A 93 5.62 -8.25 4.58
CA ASP A 93 5.38 -9.57 5.18
C ASP A 93 6.52 -9.99 6.12
N MET A 94 7.78 -9.78 5.73
CA MET A 94 8.94 -10.11 6.57
C MET A 94 9.05 -9.20 7.79
N ALA A 95 8.72 -7.91 7.65
CA ALA A 95 8.65 -6.98 8.77
C ALA A 95 7.60 -7.43 9.80
N ASP A 96 6.48 -7.98 9.32
CA ASP A 96 5.35 -8.43 10.16
C ASP A 96 5.48 -9.86 10.70
N GLU A 97 6.12 -10.80 10.01
CA GLU A 97 6.16 -12.22 10.42
C GLU A 97 7.45 -12.66 11.14
N SER A 98 8.59 -12.03 10.86
CA SER A 98 9.89 -12.54 11.33
C SER A 98 10.24 -12.05 12.74
N GLY A 99 11.37 -12.50 13.31
CA GLY A 99 11.91 -11.93 14.55
C GLY A 99 12.17 -10.42 14.50
N LEU A 100 12.07 -9.80 13.32
CA LEU A 100 12.03 -8.35 13.11
C LEU A 100 10.76 -7.72 13.73
N ARG A 101 9.62 -8.43 13.75
CA ARG A 101 8.39 -8.03 14.46
C ARG A 101 8.62 -7.78 15.95
N GLN A 102 9.62 -8.45 16.54
CA GLN A 102 9.95 -8.38 17.96
C GLN A 102 11.08 -7.39 18.28
N SER A 103 11.72 -6.77 17.28
CA SER A 103 12.79 -5.79 17.52
C SER A 103 12.85 -4.69 16.45
N ALA A 104 12.72 -3.44 16.89
CA ALA A 104 12.96 -2.27 16.04
C ALA A 104 14.35 -2.32 15.37
N ASP A 105 15.35 -2.92 16.03
CA ASP A 105 16.71 -3.07 15.50
C ASP A 105 16.77 -3.91 14.21
N GLY A 106 15.95 -4.95 14.13
CA GLY A 106 15.91 -5.81 12.95
C GLY A 106 15.34 -5.09 11.72
N LEU A 107 14.18 -4.46 11.87
CA LEU A 107 13.55 -3.71 10.78
C LEU A 107 14.46 -2.57 10.28
N LYS A 108 15.15 -1.90 11.22
CA LYS A 108 16.14 -0.89 10.91
C LYS A 108 17.30 -1.47 10.08
N LEU A 109 17.83 -2.63 10.46
CA LEU A 109 18.92 -3.27 9.72
C LEU A 109 18.52 -3.65 8.29
N GLY A 110 17.31 -4.21 8.10
CA GLY A 110 16.80 -4.53 6.76
C GLY A 110 16.70 -3.30 5.86
N GLY A 111 16.13 -2.21 6.41
CA GLY A 111 16.08 -0.91 5.73
C GLY A 111 17.45 -0.34 5.39
N ASP A 112 18.37 -0.32 6.35
CA ASP A 112 19.74 0.20 6.18
C ASP A 112 20.49 -0.56 5.07
N ILE A 113 20.37 -1.90 5.00
CA ILE A 113 20.99 -2.72 3.94
C ILE A 113 20.38 -2.39 2.58
N SER A 114 19.06 -2.30 2.47
CA SER A 114 18.38 -1.95 1.22
C SER A 114 18.78 -0.56 0.74
N ILE A 115 18.89 0.42 1.64
CA ILE A 115 19.39 1.75 1.31
C ILE A 115 20.85 1.66 0.82
N GLN A 116 21.72 0.93 1.53
CA GLN A 116 23.13 0.80 1.16
C GLN A 116 23.31 0.19 -0.24
N VAL A 117 22.51 -0.81 -0.60
CA VAL A 117 22.52 -1.40 -1.95
C VAL A 117 22.15 -0.38 -3.03
N LEU A 118 21.26 0.57 -2.70
CA LEU A 118 20.73 1.56 -3.64
C LEU A 118 21.56 2.86 -3.70
N THR A 119 22.34 3.17 -2.66
CA THR A 119 22.86 4.53 -2.41
C THR A 119 24.37 4.64 -2.30
N ASP A 120 25.15 3.82 -3.01
CA ASP A 120 26.62 3.96 -3.04
C ASP A 120 27.04 5.46 -3.01
N THR A 121 27.62 5.88 -1.89
CA THR A 121 27.35 7.20 -1.26
C THR A 121 28.05 8.39 -1.89
N ASP A 122 28.68 8.21 -3.05
CA ASP A 122 29.53 9.20 -3.70
C ASP A 122 28.88 9.89 -4.91
N VAL A 123 27.59 9.69 -5.14
CA VAL A 123 26.92 10.15 -6.38
C VAL A 123 26.12 11.44 -6.15
N ALA A 124 26.47 12.50 -6.90
CA ALA A 124 25.71 13.75 -6.94
C ALA A 124 24.27 13.52 -7.46
N VAL A 125 23.33 14.39 -7.05
CA VAL A 125 21.93 14.39 -7.51
C VAL A 125 21.87 14.18 -9.03
N PRO A 126 21.37 13.03 -9.50
CA PRO A 126 21.48 12.70 -10.91
C PRO A 126 20.58 13.59 -11.78
N LYS A 127 21.12 14.01 -12.93
CA LYS A 127 20.37 14.80 -13.93
C LYS A 127 19.48 13.94 -14.84
N PHE A 128 19.63 12.62 -14.80
CA PHE A 128 18.87 11.69 -15.62
C PHE A 128 17.67 11.15 -14.85
N LYS A 129 16.52 11.05 -15.53
CA LYS A 129 15.23 10.66 -14.93
C LYS A 129 15.28 9.34 -14.16
N PHE A 130 15.87 8.30 -14.74
CA PHE A 130 16.00 6.99 -14.11
C PHE A 130 16.82 7.03 -12.80
N ALA A 131 17.77 7.96 -12.71
CA ALA A 131 18.65 8.08 -11.55
C ALA A 131 18.06 9.04 -10.49
N ARG A 132 17.28 10.04 -10.89
CA ARG A 132 16.42 10.81 -9.98
C ARG A 132 15.33 9.93 -9.36
N MET A 133 14.66 9.10 -10.16
CA MET A 133 13.68 8.11 -9.68
C MET A 133 14.29 7.19 -8.62
N LEU A 134 15.52 6.71 -8.81
CA LEU A 134 16.22 5.90 -7.82
C LEU A 134 16.46 6.68 -6.51
N GLN A 135 16.75 7.97 -6.59
CA GLN A 135 16.89 8.84 -5.44
C GLN A 135 15.56 9.08 -4.71
N ASP A 136 14.47 9.35 -5.44
CA ASP A 136 13.13 9.53 -4.86
C ASP A 136 12.64 8.23 -4.22
N PHE A 137 12.90 7.10 -4.85
CA PHE A 137 12.64 5.78 -4.29
C PHE A 137 13.40 5.56 -2.98
N VAL A 138 14.70 5.87 -2.95
CA VAL A 138 15.53 5.78 -1.74
C VAL A 138 14.99 6.66 -0.62
N GLU A 139 14.62 7.90 -0.93
CA GLU A 139 14.11 8.83 0.08
C GLU A 139 12.76 8.38 0.62
N ALA A 140 11.85 8.00 -0.26
CA ALA A 140 10.58 7.41 0.12
C ALA A 140 10.78 6.11 0.93
N PHE A 141 11.81 5.31 0.64
CA PHE A 141 12.10 4.08 1.36
C PHE A 141 12.68 4.34 2.76
N LYS A 142 13.51 5.37 2.93
CA LYS A 142 13.93 5.87 4.25
C LYS A 142 12.72 6.30 5.08
N VAL A 143 11.81 7.07 4.50
CA VAL A 143 10.60 7.53 5.18
C VAL A 143 9.70 6.35 5.55
N TYR A 144 9.51 5.39 4.63
CA TYR A 144 8.74 4.17 4.87
C TYR A 144 9.34 3.36 6.02
N THR A 145 10.63 3.05 5.97
CA THR A 145 11.31 2.28 7.02
C THR A 145 11.23 2.96 8.39
N GLN A 146 11.39 4.29 8.46
CA GLN A 146 11.19 5.05 9.70
C GLN A 146 9.75 4.98 10.22
N ALA A 147 8.75 5.06 9.34
CA ALA A 147 7.35 4.96 9.73
C ALA A 147 6.98 3.55 10.20
N SER A 148 7.46 2.50 9.53
CA SER A 148 7.27 1.12 9.96
C SER A 148 7.97 0.82 11.30
N LEU A 149 9.12 1.45 11.56
CA LEU A 149 9.76 1.42 12.90
C LEU A 149 8.88 2.08 13.96
N CYS A 150 8.24 3.21 13.63
CA CYS A 150 7.29 3.86 14.52
C CYS A 150 6.11 2.93 14.86
N GLN A 151 5.48 2.32 13.86
CA GLN A 151 4.41 1.33 14.08
C GLN A 151 4.85 0.15 14.95
N THR A 152 6.05 -0.37 14.68
CA THR A 152 6.65 -1.44 15.48
C THR A 152 6.82 -1.01 16.95
N SER A 153 7.22 0.23 17.20
CA SER A 153 7.37 0.76 18.57
C SER A 153 6.03 0.83 19.33
N TYR A 154 4.94 1.25 18.67
CA TYR A 154 3.60 1.25 19.25
C TYR A 154 3.14 -0.18 19.58
N ARG A 155 3.36 -1.14 18.67
CA ARG A 155 3.07 -2.56 18.89
C ARG A 155 3.83 -3.10 20.11
N VAL A 156 5.15 -2.88 20.18
CA VAL A 156 6.01 -3.38 21.28
C VAL A 156 5.63 -2.78 22.64
N GLN A 157 5.24 -1.50 22.66
CA GLN A 157 4.81 -0.82 23.90
C GLN A 157 3.36 -1.13 24.29
N ALA A 158 2.63 -1.92 23.48
CA ALA A 158 1.20 -2.17 23.63
C ALA A 158 0.37 -0.87 23.73
N ASN A 159 0.80 0.17 23.00
CA ASN A 159 0.11 1.44 22.94
C ASN A 159 -0.60 1.59 21.58
N THR A 160 -1.82 2.11 21.59
CA THR A 160 -2.57 2.41 20.37
C THR A 160 -2.44 3.90 20.08
N PRO A 161 -1.97 4.32 18.89
CA PRO A 161 -1.97 5.73 18.51
C PRO A 161 -3.40 6.27 18.43
N THR A 162 -3.56 7.58 18.58
CA THR A 162 -4.82 8.26 18.23
C THR A 162 -5.09 8.12 16.73
N ILE A 163 -6.34 8.35 16.30
CA ILE A 163 -6.75 8.33 14.89
C ILE A 163 -5.87 9.27 14.06
N ASP A 164 -5.68 10.50 14.52
CA ASP A 164 -4.88 11.52 13.82
C ASP A 164 -3.40 11.13 13.74
N GLU A 165 -2.83 10.61 14.83
CA GLU A 165 -1.45 10.10 14.85
C GLU A 165 -1.27 8.92 13.89
N PHE A 166 -2.22 7.98 13.91
CA PHE A 166 -2.16 6.79 13.06
C PHE A 166 -2.24 7.17 11.58
N ILE A 167 -3.10 8.12 11.18
CA ILE A 167 -3.18 8.58 9.78
C ILE A 167 -1.82 9.10 9.30
N GLN A 168 -1.12 9.91 10.11
CA GLN A 168 0.20 10.43 9.74
C GLN A 168 1.25 9.32 9.60
N ILE A 169 1.22 8.33 10.50
CA ILE A 169 2.10 7.17 10.43
C ILE A 169 1.75 6.30 9.21
N ARG A 170 0.47 6.05 8.95
CA ARG A 170 -0.06 5.18 7.90
C ARG A 170 0.26 5.71 6.50
N ARG A 171 0.25 7.04 6.31
CA ARG A 171 0.65 7.69 5.04
C ARG A 171 2.07 7.33 4.60
N ASN A 172 2.94 7.03 5.56
CA ASN A 172 4.34 6.73 5.31
C ASN A 172 4.63 5.23 5.42
N SER A 173 3.91 4.48 6.26
CA SER A 173 4.08 3.03 6.46
C SER A 173 3.23 2.15 5.55
N SER A 174 2.33 2.70 4.74
CA SER A 174 1.52 1.93 3.78
C SER A 174 2.28 1.50 2.52
N GLY A 175 3.50 2.03 2.30
CA GLY A 175 4.26 1.81 1.06
C GLY A 175 3.69 2.52 -0.18
N LEU A 176 2.53 3.19 -0.08
CA LEU A 176 1.86 3.78 -1.24
C LEU A 176 2.65 4.90 -1.90
N LYS A 177 3.38 5.71 -1.12
CA LYS A 177 4.28 6.74 -1.67
C LYS A 177 5.40 6.14 -2.53
N LEU A 178 5.87 4.92 -2.20
CA LEU A 178 6.89 4.23 -2.99
C LEU A 178 6.36 3.84 -4.36
N VAL A 179 5.15 3.26 -4.41
CA VAL A 179 4.55 2.85 -5.68
C VAL A 179 4.02 4.06 -6.48
N PHE A 180 3.59 5.14 -5.84
CA PHE A 180 3.19 6.35 -6.56
C PHE A 180 4.38 7.03 -7.25
N ALA A 181 5.60 6.96 -6.67
CA ALA A 181 6.80 7.43 -7.36
C ALA A 181 7.06 6.70 -8.69
N PHE A 182 6.60 5.45 -8.83
CA PHE A 182 6.72 4.68 -10.08
C PHE A 182 5.71 5.10 -11.16
N ILE A 183 4.74 5.99 -10.87
CA ILE A 183 3.82 6.50 -11.90
C ILE A 183 4.59 7.29 -12.97
N GLU A 184 5.56 8.12 -12.56
CA GLU A 184 6.39 8.87 -13.50
C GLU A 184 7.21 7.95 -14.39
N TYR A 185 7.79 6.90 -13.80
CA TYR A 185 8.50 5.86 -14.52
C TYR A 185 7.59 5.13 -15.50
N ALA A 186 6.47 4.59 -15.00
CA ALA A 186 5.53 3.81 -15.78
C ALA A 186 5.12 4.53 -17.07
N MET A 187 4.86 5.85 -16.98
CA MET A 187 4.32 6.66 -18.07
C MET A 187 5.36 7.56 -18.77
N ASP A 188 6.66 7.40 -18.50
CA ASP A 188 7.76 8.26 -19.00
C ASP A 188 7.50 9.77 -18.79
N LEU A 189 6.98 10.15 -17.62
CA LEU A 189 6.69 11.53 -17.31
C LEU A 189 7.97 12.33 -16.99
N ASP A 190 7.86 13.64 -17.10
CA ASP A 190 8.90 14.60 -16.75
C ASP A 190 8.30 15.68 -15.87
N ILE A 191 8.06 15.37 -14.60
CA ILE A 191 7.47 16.34 -13.68
C ILE A 191 8.58 17.30 -13.23
N PRO A 192 8.45 18.62 -13.45
CA PRO A 192 9.43 19.57 -12.95
C PRO A 192 9.52 19.57 -11.41
N ASP A 193 10.73 19.66 -10.85
CA ASP A 193 10.97 19.68 -9.38
C ASP A 193 10.16 20.75 -8.64
N GLY A 194 9.98 21.91 -9.31
CA GLY A 194 9.22 23.04 -8.79
C GLY A 194 7.73 22.77 -8.65
N ILE A 195 7.22 21.72 -9.30
CA ILE A 195 5.83 21.26 -9.20
C ILE A 195 5.73 20.06 -8.24
N TYR A 196 6.71 19.16 -8.28
CA TYR A 196 6.75 17.95 -7.44
C TYR A 196 6.63 18.27 -5.94
N ASN A 197 7.29 19.35 -5.50
CA ASN A 197 7.30 19.76 -4.10
C ASN A 197 6.25 20.83 -3.74
N THR A 198 5.22 21.00 -4.56
CA THR A 198 4.16 21.98 -4.26
C THR A 198 3.23 21.45 -3.17
N PRO A 199 2.76 22.31 -2.24
CA PRO A 199 1.80 21.90 -1.22
C PRO A 199 0.53 21.28 -1.81
N ILE A 200 0.08 21.78 -2.97
CA ILE A 200 -1.13 21.29 -3.64
C ILE A 200 -0.93 19.84 -4.12
N LEU A 201 0.16 19.55 -4.83
CA LEU A 201 0.42 18.19 -5.30
C LEU A 201 0.63 17.22 -4.12
N ASN A 202 1.37 17.65 -3.08
CA ASN A 202 1.56 16.85 -1.87
C ASN A 202 0.23 16.50 -1.20
N SER A 203 -0.68 17.47 -1.03
CA SER A 203 -2.01 17.20 -0.46
C SER A 203 -2.84 16.24 -1.32
N LEU A 204 -2.74 16.31 -2.65
CA LEU A 204 -3.43 15.40 -3.56
C LEU A 204 -2.86 13.98 -3.48
N VAL A 205 -1.54 13.85 -3.39
CA VAL A 205 -0.86 12.56 -3.19
C VAL A 205 -1.23 11.97 -1.85
N GLU A 206 -1.22 12.75 -0.76
CA GLU A 206 -1.64 12.29 0.57
C GLU A 206 -3.09 11.82 0.57
N ALA A 207 -3.99 12.53 -0.11
CA ALA A 207 -5.39 12.13 -0.22
C ALA A 207 -5.55 10.80 -0.98
N ALA A 208 -4.78 10.60 -2.06
CA ALA A 208 -4.76 9.33 -2.78
C ALA A 208 -4.19 8.18 -1.91
N VAL A 209 -3.16 8.47 -1.10
CA VAL A 209 -2.60 7.51 -0.14
C VAL A 209 -3.65 7.10 0.89
N ASP A 210 -4.32 8.09 1.50
CA ASP A 210 -5.35 7.86 2.52
C ASP A 210 -6.50 7.00 1.96
N ILE A 211 -7.01 7.29 0.76
CA ILE A 211 -8.05 6.49 0.09
C ILE A 211 -7.64 5.02 0.00
N VAL A 212 -6.46 4.74 -0.55
CA VAL A 212 -6.03 3.35 -0.79
C VAL A 212 -5.70 2.65 0.52
N ALA A 213 -5.04 3.35 1.46
CA ALA A 213 -4.68 2.80 2.76
C ALA A 213 -5.90 2.51 3.64
N TRP A 214 -6.89 3.40 3.69
CA TRP A 214 -8.08 3.17 4.53
C TRP A 214 -8.97 2.07 3.98
N ASN A 215 -9.04 1.91 2.65
CA ASN A 215 -9.69 0.75 2.06
C ASN A 215 -8.93 -0.55 2.39
N ASN A 216 -7.60 -0.53 2.34
CA ASN A 216 -6.79 -1.66 2.81
C ASN A 216 -7.18 -2.01 4.25
N ASP A 217 -7.12 -1.03 5.17
CA ASP A 217 -7.41 -1.23 6.58
C ASP A 217 -8.80 -1.84 6.81
N ILE A 218 -9.83 -1.41 6.07
CA ILE A 218 -11.17 -2.04 6.11
C ILE A 218 -11.12 -3.48 5.62
N CYS A 219 -10.55 -3.73 4.43
CA CYS A 219 -10.58 -5.03 3.79
C CYS A 219 -9.68 -6.06 4.51
N SER A 220 -8.54 -5.65 5.04
CA SER A 220 -7.54 -6.51 5.69
C SER A 220 -7.81 -6.73 7.18
N PHE A 221 -8.65 -5.89 7.82
CA PHE A 221 -8.86 -5.90 9.27
C PHE A 221 -9.07 -7.30 9.84
N ASN A 222 -10.00 -8.08 9.27
CA ASN A 222 -10.33 -9.39 9.83
C ASN A 222 -9.13 -10.36 9.82
N ASN A 223 -8.31 -10.29 8.77
CA ASN A 223 -7.10 -11.08 8.70
C ASN A 223 -6.08 -10.56 9.73
N GLU A 224 -5.83 -9.26 9.78
CA GLU A 224 -4.86 -8.63 10.70
C GLU A 224 -5.22 -8.86 12.19
N GLN A 225 -6.46 -8.60 12.59
CA GLN A 225 -6.90 -8.80 13.98
C GLN A 225 -6.80 -10.28 14.40
N SER A 226 -6.98 -11.23 13.48
CA SER A 226 -6.83 -12.66 13.79
C SER A 226 -5.39 -13.05 14.14
N HIS A 227 -4.42 -12.21 13.77
CA HIS A 227 -3.00 -12.34 14.13
C HIS A 227 -2.58 -11.38 15.27
N GLY A 228 -3.55 -10.72 15.91
CA GLY A 228 -3.34 -9.77 17.00
C GLY A 228 -2.68 -8.46 16.58
N ASP A 229 -2.78 -8.08 15.31
CA ASP A 229 -2.26 -6.79 14.85
C ASP A 229 -3.21 -5.64 15.22
N THR A 230 -2.61 -4.55 15.68
CA THR A 230 -3.29 -3.32 16.12
C THR A 230 -2.98 -2.13 15.22
N GLN A 231 -2.12 -2.28 14.20
CA GLN A 231 -1.72 -1.21 13.29
C GLN A 231 -2.70 -1.06 12.12
N ASN A 232 -3.96 -0.78 12.45
CA ASN A 232 -5.05 -0.64 11.52
C ASN A 232 -5.95 0.52 11.95
N LEU A 233 -6.42 1.35 11.01
CA LEU A 233 -7.24 2.52 11.33
C LEU A 233 -8.57 2.14 12.01
N VAL A 234 -9.21 1.03 11.60
CA VAL A 234 -10.43 0.53 12.25
C VAL A 234 -10.16 0.19 13.72
N TYR A 235 -8.98 -0.38 14.02
CA TYR A 235 -8.57 -0.64 15.40
C TYR A 235 -8.35 0.65 16.21
N CYS A 236 -7.75 1.67 15.62
CA CYS A 236 -7.57 2.97 16.28
C CYS A 236 -8.92 3.63 16.59
N VAL A 237 -9.88 3.56 15.67
CA VAL A 237 -11.26 4.06 15.86
C VAL A 237 -11.99 3.29 16.96
N LEU A 238 -11.89 1.96 16.94
CA LEU A 238 -12.45 1.07 17.99
C LEU A 238 -12.01 1.52 19.38
N VAL A 239 -10.71 1.75 19.58
CA VAL A 239 -10.13 2.10 20.87
C VAL A 239 -10.44 3.55 21.26
N GLU A 240 -10.19 4.52 20.37
CA GLU A 240 -10.32 5.94 20.71
C GLU A 240 -11.78 6.37 20.88
N LYS A 241 -12.68 5.90 20.02
CA LYS A 241 -14.11 6.26 20.07
C LYS A 241 -14.93 5.33 20.96
N ASN A 242 -14.37 4.22 21.43
CA ASN A 242 -15.07 3.17 22.17
C ASN A 242 -16.32 2.67 21.42
N TYR A 243 -16.15 2.42 20.12
CA TYR A 243 -17.21 1.96 19.21
C TYR A 243 -17.32 0.44 19.16
N SER A 244 -18.47 -0.05 18.71
CA SER A 244 -18.58 -1.44 18.25
C SER A 244 -17.77 -1.62 16.96
N LEU A 245 -17.42 -2.87 16.62
CA LEU A 245 -16.69 -3.16 15.38
C LEU A 245 -17.43 -2.65 14.13
N GLN A 246 -18.74 -2.85 14.07
CA GLN A 246 -19.53 -2.32 12.94
C GLN A 246 -19.47 -0.78 12.90
N ALA A 247 -19.65 -0.10 14.04
CA ALA A 247 -19.61 1.35 14.08
C ALA A 247 -18.23 1.93 13.73
N ALA A 248 -17.14 1.23 14.07
CA ALA A 248 -15.80 1.62 13.67
C ALA A 248 -15.57 1.44 12.15
N MET A 249 -16.04 0.33 11.57
CA MET A 249 -16.01 0.11 10.12
C MET A 249 -16.79 1.19 9.37
N ASP A 250 -18.00 1.48 9.82
CA ASP A 250 -18.87 2.51 9.23
C ASP A 250 -18.22 3.89 9.34
N TYR A 251 -17.58 4.21 10.47
CA TYR A 251 -16.87 5.48 10.66
C TYR A 251 -15.69 5.66 9.69
N VAL A 252 -14.86 4.62 9.49
CA VAL A 252 -13.75 4.70 8.51
C VAL A 252 -14.29 4.80 7.08
N ALA A 253 -15.41 4.14 6.77
CA ALA A 253 -16.07 4.28 5.48
C ALA A 253 -16.63 5.70 5.26
N GLU A 254 -17.19 6.34 6.28
CA GLU A 254 -17.64 7.75 6.22
C GLU A 254 -16.45 8.70 5.98
N MET A 255 -15.35 8.53 6.71
CA MET A 255 -14.12 9.32 6.49
C MET A 255 -13.61 9.18 5.05
N PHE A 256 -13.64 7.96 4.51
CA PHE A 256 -13.26 7.70 3.13
C PHE A 256 -14.17 8.46 2.15
N LEU A 257 -15.49 8.45 2.36
CA LEU A 257 -16.45 9.14 1.51
C LEU A 257 -16.27 10.67 1.54
N ASP A 258 -16.09 11.23 2.73
CA ASP A 258 -15.84 12.66 2.93
C ASP A 258 -14.56 13.10 2.19
N LEU A 259 -13.49 12.31 2.31
CA LEU A 259 -12.24 12.59 1.61
C LEU A 259 -12.41 12.50 0.08
N ARG A 260 -13.15 11.49 -0.41
CA ARG A 260 -13.45 11.35 -1.84
C ARG A 260 -14.21 12.53 -2.40
N GLU A 261 -15.17 13.06 -1.65
CA GLU A 261 -15.96 14.24 -2.07
C GLU A 261 -15.11 15.52 -2.03
N ALA A 262 -14.18 15.62 -1.08
CA ALA A 262 -13.31 16.78 -0.90
C ALA A 262 -12.20 16.89 -1.96
N ILE A 263 -11.83 15.81 -2.66
CA ILE A 263 -10.83 15.84 -3.73
C ILE A 263 -11.51 16.35 -5.02
N PRO A 264 -11.27 17.60 -5.46
CA PRO A 264 -11.75 18.05 -6.76
C PRO A 264 -11.17 17.15 -7.85
N ALA A 265 -11.90 17.00 -8.97
CA ALA A 265 -11.34 16.37 -10.17
C ALA A 265 -9.98 17.01 -10.44
N PHE A 266 -8.93 16.19 -10.38
CA PHE A 266 -7.54 16.57 -10.28
C PHE A 266 -7.09 17.49 -11.45
N GLY A 267 -7.33 18.79 -11.33
CA GLY A 267 -7.21 19.76 -12.42
C GLY A 267 -5.98 20.64 -12.35
N LEU A 268 -4.79 20.05 -12.45
CA LEU A 268 -3.54 20.79 -12.62
C LEU A 268 -2.94 20.46 -14.00
N PRO A 269 -2.96 21.39 -14.98
CA PRO A 269 -2.54 21.10 -16.36
C PRO A 269 -1.14 20.51 -16.49
N ASP A 270 -0.21 20.95 -15.64
CA ASP A 270 1.20 20.54 -15.72
C ASP A 270 1.48 19.14 -15.12
N VAL A 271 0.51 18.55 -14.40
CA VAL A 271 0.63 17.21 -13.76
C VAL A 271 -0.59 16.33 -14.01
N GLU A 272 -1.46 16.69 -14.96
CA GLU A 272 -2.70 15.97 -15.26
C GLU A 272 -2.48 14.47 -15.50
N LYS A 273 -1.39 14.11 -16.21
CA LYS A 273 -1.02 12.71 -16.45
C LYS A 273 -0.62 11.96 -15.18
N TYR A 274 0.11 12.61 -14.28
CA TYR A 274 0.49 12.01 -13.01
C TYR A 274 -0.72 11.81 -12.12
N LEU A 275 -1.59 12.82 -12.05
CA LEU A 275 -2.85 12.71 -11.32
C LEU A 275 -3.74 11.62 -11.90
N LYS A 276 -3.75 11.44 -13.22
CA LYS A 276 -4.42 10.31 -13.86
C LYS A 276 -3.83 8.96 -13.43
N GLY A 277 -2.51 8.90 -13.24
CA GLY A 277 -1.84 7.74 -12.65
C GLY A 277 -2.30 7.45 -11.21
N LEU A 278 -2.53 8.47 -10.38
CA LEU A 278 -3.11 8.29 -9.05
C LEU A 278 -4.54 7.75 -9.12
N GLU A 279 -5.36 8.24 -10.06
CA GLU A 279 -6.72 7.70 -10.28
C GLU A 279 -6.69 6.22 -10.69
N HIS A 280 -5.74 5.83 -11.55
CA HIS A 280 -5.55 4.43 -11.94
C HIS A 280 -5.14 3.57 -10.74
N TRP A 281 -4.24 4.07 -9.89
CA TRP A 281 -3.85 3.40 -8.65
C TRP A 281 -5.02 3.22 -7.69
N ILE A 282 -5.83 4.26 -7.49
CA ILE A 282 -7.05 4.18 -6.68
C ILE A 282 -7.99 3.13 -7.27
N SER A 283 -8.34 3.22 -8.55
CA SER A 283 -9.28 2.28 -9.17
C SER A 283 -8.76 0.84 -9.16
N GLY A 284 -7.51 0.64 -9.58
CA GLY A 284 -6.89 -0.67 -9.71
C GLY A 284 -6.72 -1.38 -8.37
N SER A 285 -6.24 -0.68 -7.34
CA SER A 285 -6.11 -1.25 -6.00
C SER A 285 -7.45 -1.61 -5.39
N MET A 286 -8.47 -0.75 -5.52
CA MET A 286 -9.82 -1.03 -5.04
C MET A 286 -10.37 -2.29 -5.71
N HIS A 287 -10.33 -2.38 -7.05
CA HIS A 287 -10.78 -3.58 -7.75
C HIS A 287 -9.98 -4.82 -7.33
N TRP A 288 -8.67 -4.69 -7.14
CA TRP A 288 -7.81 -5.79 -6.69
C TRP A 288 -8.18 -6.29 -5.28
N TYR A 289 -8.50 -5.41 -4.34
CA TYR A 289 -8.96 -5.79 -3.01
C TYR A 289 -10.27 -6.60 -3.03
N TYR A 290 -11.19 -6.28 -3.94
CA TYR A 290 -12.44 -7.04 -4.11
C TYR A 290 -12.30 -8.24 -5.07
N HIS A 291 -11.22 -8.33 -5.85
CA HIS A 291 -10.92 -9.42 -6.79
C HIS A 291 -10.09 -10.54 -6.17
N SER A 292 -9.00 -10.18 -5.49
CA SER A 292 -8.03 -11.14 -4.94
C SER A 292 -8.67 -11.94 -3.79
N LYS A 293 -8.67 -13.27 -3.93
CA LYS A 293 -9.04 -14.20 -2.85
C LYS A 293 -7.75 -14.85 -2.37
N PRO A 294 -7.11 -14.34 -1.31
CA PRO A 294 -7.40 -14.79 0.07
C PRO A 294 -7.21 -13.74 1.18
N ILE A 295 -6.94 -12.47 0.88
CA ILE A 295 -6.58 -11.47 1.92
C ILE A 295 -7.80 -11.02 2.76
N HIS A 296 -9.03 -11.15 2.22
CA HIS A 296 -10.16 -10.34 2.72
C HIS A 296 -11.39 -11.09 3.23
N LEU A 297 -11.54 -12.40 2.96
CA LEU A 297 -12.75 -13.14 3.34
C LEU A 297 -12.44 -14.63 3.58
N ARG A 298 -11.91 -14.99 4.76
CA ARG A 298 -12.30 -16.29 5.35
C ARG A 298 -13.70 -16.10 5.96
N MET A 299 -14.73 -16.19 5.10
CA MET A 299 -16.07 -16.47 5.60
C MET A 299 -16.05 -17.90 6.14
N THR A 300 -16.12 -18.06 7.45
CA THR A 300 -16.44 -19.34 8.09
C THR A 300 -17.89 -19.70 7.76
N GLY A 301 -18.10 -20.84 7.08
CA GLY A 301 -19.40 -21.47 6.82
C GLY A 301 -20.14 -20.82 5.65
N THR A 302 -20.53 -21.54 4.61
CA THR A 302 -21.26 -22.83 4.59
C THR A 302 -20.65 -23.88 3.68
#